data_AF-A0A445BM51-F1
#
_entry.id   AF-A0A445BM51-F1
#
_cell.length_a   1.000
_cell.length_b   1.000
_cell.length_c   1.000
_cell.angle_alpha   90.00
_cell.angle_beta   90.00
_cell.angle_gamma   90.00
#
_symmetry.space_group_name_H-M   'P 1'
#
loop_
_entity.id
_entity.type
_entity.pdbx_description
1 polymer ?
#
loop_
_entity_poly.entity_id
_entity_poly.type
_entity_poly.pdbx_seq_one_letter_code
_entity_poly.pdbx_strand_id
1 'polypeptide(L)'
;MERKIELPLLSVPPDELIQLHIGGDQRSIHFLKNIRTFNSMFCFTSMAGKIDRGVNNVTAPSIFNLGDQNYHSIGSLLPPDIPMEL
;
A
#
# COMPACT_ATOMS: atom_id res chain seq x y z
N MET A 1 3.88 33.80 12.21
CA MET A 1 3.03 33.68 11.01
C MET A 1 2.70 32.21 10.85
N GLU A 2 1.51 31.79 11.26
CA GLU A 2 1.06 30.41 11.11
C GLU A 2 0.73 30.16 9.63
N ARG A 3 1.51 29.30 8.96
CA ARG A 3 1.20 28.85 7.61
C ARG A 3 0.04 27.88 7.71
N LYS A 4 -1.17 28.36 7.41
CA LYS A 4 -2.35 27.52 7.29
C LYS A 4 -2.17 26.65 6.04
N ILE A 5 -2.05 25.35 6.22
CA ILE A 5 -1.98 24.38 5.13
C ILE A 5 -3.42 24.18 4.63
N GLU A 6 -3.69 24.55 3.38
CA GLU A 6 -4.95 24.21 2.73
C GLU A 6 -4.87 22.78 2.21
N LEU A 7 -5.67 21.89 2.81
CA LEU A 7 -5.78 20.52 2.34
C LEU A 7 -6.70 20.48 1.11
N PRO A 8 -6.35 19.69 0.08
CA PRO A 8 -7.25 19.49 -1.05
C PRO A 8 -8.56 18.83 -0.59
N LEU A 9 -9.63 19.12 -1.33
CA LEU A 9 -10.91 18.44 -1.13
C LEU A 9 -10.75 16.94 -1.36
N LEU A 10 -11.44 16.14 -0.56
CA LEU A 10 -11.44 14.69 -0.70
C LEU A 10 -12.03 14.31 -2.06
N SER A 11 -11.32 13.46 -2.80
CA SER A 11 -11.84 12.87 -4.03
C SER A 11 -13.02 11.94 -3.72
N VAL A 12 -14.02 11.93 -4.60
CA VAL A 12 -15.12 10.97 -4.50
C VAL A 12 -14.56 9.55 -4.68
N PRO A 13 -14.84 8.61 -3.77
CA PRO A 13 -14.40 7.23 -3.91
C PRO A 13 -15.12 6.54 -5.09
N PRO A 14 -14.50 5.54 -5.73
CA PRO A 14 -15.15 4.72 -6.75
C PRO A 14 -16.49 4.14 -6.30
N ASP A 15 -17.48 4.07 -7.21
CA ASP A 15 -18.84 3.60 -6.92
C ASP A 15 -18.88 2.22 -6.26
N GLU A 16 -17.98 1.32 -6.66
CA GLU A 16 -17.92 -0.02 -6.11
C GLU A 16 -17.51 -0.03 -4.63
N LEU A 17 -16.61 0.89 -4.22
CA LEU A 17 -16.28 1.06 -2.79
C LEU A 17 -17.47 1.64 -2.03
N ILE A 18 -18.21 2.58 -2.63
CA ILE A 18 -19.43 3.12 -2.02
C ILE A 18 -20.47 2.02 -1.81
N GLN A 19 -20.70 1.17 -2.82
CA GLN A 19 -21.63 0.04 -2.72
C GLN A 19 -21.18 -0.99 -1.68
N LEU A 20 -19.89 -1.30 -1.59
CA LEU A 20 -19.37 -2.21 -0.57
C LEU A 20 -19.50 -1.64 0.85
N HIS A 21 -19.41 -0.32 1.03
CA HIS A 21 -19.42 0.33 2.34
C HIS A 21 -20.81 0.73 2.84
N ILE A 22 -21.72 1.12 1.93
CA ILE A 22 -23.04 1.67 2.25
C ILE A 22 -24.17 0.77 1.72
N GLY A 23 -23.87 -0.16 0.80
CA GLY A 23 -24.85 -1.10 0.28
C GLY A 23 -25.49 -1.94 1.39
N GLY A 24 -26.70 -2.43 1.16
CA GLY A 24 -27.43 -3.32 2.07
C GLY A 24 -27.55 -4.76 1.59
N ASP A 25 -26.80 -5.14 0.55
CA ASP A 25 -26.86 -6.46 -0.06
C ASP A 25 -25.94 -7.45 0.67
N GLN A 26 -26.00 -8.73 0.28
CA GLN A 26 -25.14 -9.74 0.92
C GLN A 26 -23.65 -9.46 0.72
N ARG A 27 -23.28 -8.82 -0.40
CA ARG A 27 -21.89 -8.50 -0.73
C ARG A 27 -21.34 -7.43 0.21
N SER A 28 -22.06 -6.33 0.45
CA SER A 28 -21.66 -5.29 1.39
C SER A 28 -21.61 -5.80 2.83
N ILE A 29 -22.59 -6.62 3.25
CA ILE A 29 -22.61 -7.22 4.58
C ILE A 29 -21.40 -8.13 4.79
N HIS A 30 -21.08 -8.97 3.79
CA HIS A 30 -19.90 -9.83 3.84
C HIS A 30 -18.60 -9.02 3.89
N PHE A 31 -18.51 -7.96 3.07
CA PHE A 31 -17.36 -7.05 3.04
C PHE A 31 -17.14 -6.38 4.39
N LEU A 32 -18.15 -5.73 4.97
CA LEU A 32 -18.05 -5.03 6.25
C LEU A 32 -17.70 -5.97 7.41
N LYS A 33 -18.25 -7.19 7.41
CA LYS A 33 -17.91 -8.22 8.41
C LYS A 33 -16.44 -8.63 8.38
N ASN A 34 -15.81 -8.58 7.20
CA ASN A 34 -14.45 -9.08 6.97
C ASN A 34 -13.47 -7.98 6.55
N ILE A 35 -13.82 -6.70 6.69
CA ILE A 35 -13.04 -5.57 6.15
C ILE A 35 -11.60 -5.54 6.67
N ARG A 36 -11.38 -5.92 7.94
CA ARG A 36 -10.03 -6.04 8.50
C ARG A 36 -9.22 -7.13 7.80
N THR A 37 -9.83 -8.28 7.53
CA THR A 37 -9.17 -9.39 6.85
C THR A 37 -8.82 -8.98 5.42
N PHE A 38 -9.74 -8.36 4.68
CA PHE A 38 -9.46 -7.85 3.33
C PHE A 38 -8.32 -6.84 3.34
N ASN A 39 -8.35 -5.84 4.22
CA ASN A 39 -7.25 -4.88 4.35
C ASN A 39 -5.92 -5.56 4.70
N SER A 40 -5.94 -6.57 5.57
CA SER A 40 -4.74 -7.34 5.93
C SER A 40 -4.21 -8.20 4.79
N MET A 41 -5.07 -8.78 3.94
CA MET A 41 -4.65 -9.55 2.77
C MET A 41 -3.85 -8.70 1.78
N PHE A 42 -4.20 -7.42 1.64
CA PHE A 42 -3.48 -6.47 0.80
C PHE A 42 -2.38 -5.69 1.54
N CYS A 43 -2.18 -5.95 2.83
CA CYS A 43 -1.12 -5.35 3.65
C CYS A 43 0.25 -6.02 3.43
N PHE A 44 0.32 -7.11 2.65
CA PHE A 44 1.59 -7.66 2.13
C PHE A 44 2.19 -6.76 1.05
N THR A 45 2.41 -5.51 1.40
CA THR A 45 3.19 -4.61 0.59
C THR A 45 4.66 -4.82 0.93
N SER A 46 5.48 -5.02 -0.09
CA SER A 46 6.92 -4.83 0.07
C SER A 46 7.16 -3.46 0.69
N MET A 47 8.03 -3.39 1.70
CA MET A 47 8.44 -2.12 2.27
C MET A 47 9.31 -1.42 1.24
N ALA A 48 8.75 -0.44 0.54
CA ALA A 48 9.46 0.38 -0.41
C ALA A 48 9.87 1.68 0.29
N GLY A 49 11.17 1.92 0.30
CA GLY A 49 11.81 3.08 0.91
C GLY A 49 13.23 3.20 0.36
N LYS A 50 13.83 4.37 0.50
CA LYS A 50 15.20 4.58 0.04
C LYS A 50 16.14 3.84 0.99
N ILE A 51 16.68 2.72 0.51
CA ILE A 51 17.70 1.98 1.25
C ILE A 51 19.00 2.76 1.14
N ASP A 52 19.51 3.24 2.27
CA ASP A 52 20.83 3.84 2.32
C ASP A 52 21.89 2.73 2.27
N ARG A 53 22.41 2.49 1.06
CA ARG A 53 23.46 1.49 0.82
C ARG A 53 24.85 1.97 1.24
N GLY A 54 25.01 3.24 1.63
CA GLY A 54 26.30 3.81 2.05
C GLY A 54 26.71 3.41 3.47
N VAL A 55 25.76 2.96 4.30
CA VAL A 55 25.96 2.72 5.75
C VAL A 55 26.80 1.46 6.03
N ASN A 56 26.83 0.48 5.11
CA ASN A 56 27.50 -0.80 5.31
C ASN A 56 28.96 -0.84 4.82
N ASN A 57 29.55 0.32 4.51
CA ASN A 57 30.95 0.42 4.05
C ASN A 57 31.97 0.52 5.20
N VAL A 58 31.57 0.22 6.44
CA VAL A 58 32.39 0.36 7.65
C VAL A 58 32.46 -0.99 8.37
N THR A 59 33.51 -1.24 9.17
CA THR A 59 33.73 -2.45 10.01
C THR A 59 32.67 -2.68 11.12
N ALA A 60 31.53 -2.00 11.04
CA ALA A 60 30.42 -2.14 11.96
C ALA A 60 29.46 -3.28 11.51
N PRO A 61 28.66 -3.84 12.42
CA PRO A 61 27.62 -4.80 12.06
C PRO A 61 26.67 -4.20 11.01
N SER A 62 26.30 -5.01 10.00
CA SER A 62 25.42 -4.56 8.91
C SER A 62 24.14 -3.92 9.45
N ILE A 63 23.89 -2.68 9.08
CA ILE A 63 22.71 -1.92 9.47
C ILE A 63 21.78 -1.83 8.25
N PHE A 64 20.52 -2.18 8.45
CA PHE A 64 19.47 -1.88 7.48
C PHE A 64 18.88 -0.51 7.82
N ASN A 65 19.32 0.53 7.12
CA ASN A 65 18.83 1.90 7.32
C ASN A 65 17.77 2.24 6.27
N LEU A 66 16.57 2.57 6.75
CA LEU A 66 15.41 2.95 5.95
C LEU A 66 15.13 4.44 6.19
N GLY A 67 15.49 5.27 5.23
CA GLY A 67 15.29 6.72 5.29
C GLY A 67 14.09 7.20 4.48
N ASP A 68 13.70 8.46 4.71
CA ASP A 68 12.62 9.18 4.03
C ASP A 68 11.20 8.61 4.29
N GLN A 69 10.28 8.76 3.33
CA GLN A 69 8.90 8.25 3.44
C GLN A 69 8.84 6.77 3.05
N ASN A 70 8.35 5.95 3.99
CA ASN A 70 7.95 4.58 3.69
C ASN A 70 6.59 4.59 3.01
N TYR A 71 6.50 3.91 1.87
CA TYR A 71 5.22 3.69 1.20
C TYR A 71 4.96 2.20 1.01
N HIS A 72 3.68 1.88 1.02
CA HIS A 72 3.18 0.55 0.76
C HIS A 72 3.24 0.31 -0.75
N SER A 73 4.16 -0.57 -1.21
CA SER A 73 4.24 -1.02 -2.60
C SER A 73 3.69 -2.43 -2.75
N ILE A 74 2.63 -2.59 -3.54
CA ILE A 74 2.13 -3.89 -4.00
C ILE A 74 2.77 -4.19 -5.36
N GLY A 75 3.35 -5.39 -5.50
CA GLY A 75 3.87 -5.85 -6.79
C GLY A 75 2.74 -6.07 -7.81
N SER A 76 3.10 -6.26 -9.08
CA SER A 76 2.13 -6.66 -10.10
C SER A 76 1.38 -7.92 -9.66
N LEU A 77 0.05 -7.87 -9.65
CA LEU A 77 -0.81 -9.05 -9.48
C LEU A 77 -0.95 -9.85 -10.78
N LEU A 78 -0.46 -9.29 -11.89
CA LEU A 78 -0.42 -9.97 -13.17
C LEU A 78 0.87 -10.80 -13.25
N PRO A 79 0.80 -12.03 -13.79
CA PRO A 79 2.00 -12.81 -14.05
C PRO A 79 2.92 -12.00 -14.98
N PRO A 80 4.25 -12.11 -14.81
CA PRO A 80 5.17 -11.54 -15.77
C PRO A 80 4.84 -12.10 -17.15
N ASP A 81 4.88 -11.24 -18.17
CA ASP A 81 4.87 -11.65 -19.57
C ASP A 81 6.18 -12.40 -19.84
N ILE A 82 6.23 -13.66 -19.40
CA ILE A 82 7.26 -14.60 -19.80
C ILE A 82 6.76 -15.13 -21.14
N PRO A 83 7.37 -14.75 -22.28
CA PRO A 83 7.14 -15.52 -23.49
C PRO A 83 7.56 -16.95 -23.15
N MET A 84 6.62 -17.89 -23.26
CA MET A 84 6.95 -19.31 -23.24
C MET A 84 7.94 -19.54 -24.38
N GLU A 85 9.24 -19.56 -24.07
CA GLU A 85 10.24 -20.04 -25.00
C GLU A 85 9.92 -21.52 -25.28
N LEU A 86 9.64 -21.78 -26.56
CA LEU A 86 9.61 -23.10 -27.18
C LEU A 86 11.05 -23.60 -27.40
#